data_AF-A0A7S2VFH9-F1
#
_entry.id   AF-A0A7S2VFH9-F1
#
_cell.length_a   1.000
_cell.length_b   1.000
_cell.length_c   1.000
_cell.angle_alpha   90.00
_cell.angle_beta   90.00
_cell.angle_gamma   90.00
#
_symmetry.space_group_name_H-M   'P 1'
#
loop_
_entity.id
_entity.type
_entity.pdbx_description
1 polymer ?
#
loop_
_entity_poly.entity_id
_entity_poly.type
_entity_poly.pdbx_seq_one_letter_code
_entity_poly.pdbx_strand_id
1 'polypeptide(L)'
;QASDRRGSRSRDRALGSPGIFCVHCSKKRYFPVTEKKLIDTLILMKTHMNTCTSVPEDIKSSLGYLQHRSLLQKIELGAQWKSKIFKKVWNRLHHEDWSNFDYSSTAGLAKAMSICEEPSQAEDSAIITQRESVEETD
;
A
#
# COMPACT_ATOMS: atom_id res chain seq x y z
N GLN A 1 -22.50 -3.52 -14.76
CA GLN A 1 -21.54 -2.49 -14.32
C GLN A 1 -22.30 -1.35 -13.66
N ALA A 2 -22.46 -1.33 -12.33
CA ALA A 2 -23.30 -0.33 -11.67
C ALA A 2 -22.83 -0.03 -10.24
N SER A 3 -21.86 0.88 -10.05
CA SER A 3 -21.84 1.68 -8.82
C SER A 3 -20.97 2.95 -8.84
N ASP A 4 -20.26 3.30 -9.92
CA ASP A 4 -19.34 4.46 -9.89
C ASP A 4 -20.04 5.83 -10.01
N ARG A 5 -21.37 5.82 -10.11
CA ARG A 5 -22.23 7.02 -10.21
C ARG A 5 -22.83 7.49 -8.87
N ARG A 6 -22.47 6.90 -7.72
CA ARG A 6 -23.00 7.36 -6.42
C ARG A 6 -22.35 8.67 -5.98
N GLY A 7 -22.96 9.78 -6.41
CA GLY A 7 -22.75 11.11 -5.86
C GLY A 7 -22.78 12.19 -6.94
N SER A 8 -23.53 13.27 -6.68
CA SER A 8 -23.68 14.47 -7.54
C SER A 8 -22.35 15.09 -8.03
N ARG A 9 -21.21 14.70 -7.44
CA ARG A 9 -19.84 15.13 -7.78
C ARG A 9 -19.12 14.23 -8.80
N SER A 10 -19.81 13.27 -9.42
CA SER A 10 -19.23 12.32 -10.40
C SER A 10 -19.39 12.75 -11.86
N ARG A 11 -20.05 13.88 -12.14
CA ARG A 11 -20.39 14.28 -13.52
C ARG A 11 -19.22 14.91 -14.29
N ASP A 12 -18.27 15.56 -13.61
CA ASP A 12 -17.19 16.30 -14.27
C ASP A 12 -15.88 15.50 -14.39
N ARG A 13 -15.93 14.18 -14.19
CA ARG A 13 -14.73 13.33 -14.31
C ARG A 13 -14.59 12.83 -15.74
N ALA A 14 -13.45 13.16 -16.36
CA ALA A 14 -13.07 12.58 -17.63
C ALA A 14 -12.97 11.05 -17.49
N LEU A 15 -13.45 10.33 -18.51
CA LEU A 15 -13.28 8.88 -18.59
C LEU A 15 -11.78 8.55 -18.57
N GLY A 16 -11.38 7.56 -17.78
CA GLY A 16 -9.97 7.19 -17.59
C GLY A 16 -9.26 7.92 -16.44
N SER A 17 -9.95 8.76 -15.65
CA SER A 17 -9.34 9.39 -14.47
C SER A 17 -8.82 8.34 -13.48
N PRO A 18 -7.58 8.49 -12.97
CA PRO A 18 -7.02 7.57 -11.98
C PRO A 18 -7.80 7.65 -10.66
N GLY A 19 -7.94 6.51 -9.99
CA GLY A 19 -8.68 6.40 -8.74
C GLY A 19 -8.07 5.36 -7.79
N ILE A 20 -8.49 5.43 -6.53
CA ILE A 20 -8.12 4.47 -5.48
C ILE A 20 -9.38 3.82 -4.92
N PHE A 21 -9.31 2.52 -4.62
CA PHE A 21 -10.40 1.79 -4.00
C PHE A 21 -9.89 0.85 -2.91
N CYS A 22 -10.75 0.55 -1.95
CA CYS A 22 -10.42 -0.44 -0.91
C CYS A 22 -10.57 -1.84 -1.49
N VAL A 23 -9.48 -2.61 -1.53
CA VAL A 23 -9.47 -3.99 -2.05
C VAL A 23 -10.37 -4.92 -1.23
N HIS A 24 -10.46 -4.71 0.09
CA HIS A 24 -11.19 -5.60 0.99
C HIS A 24 -12.71 -5.44 0.92
N CYS A 25 -13.23 -4.22 0.91
CA CYS A 25 -14.68 -4.01 0.84
C CYS A 25 -15.19 -3.73 -0.57
N SER A 26 -14.33 -3.29 -1.49
CA SER A 26 -14.66 -2.86 -2.86
C SER A 26 -15.73 -1.76 -2.98
N LYS A 27 -16.31 -1.29 -1.86
CA LYS A 27 -17.40 -0.30 -1.81
C LYS A 27 -16.89 1.13 -1.80
N LYS A 28 -15.78 1.40 -1.10
CA LYS A 28 -15.21 2.75 -1.00
C LYS A 28 -14.22 2.97 -2.14
N ARG A 29 -14.54 3.96 -2.97
CA ARG A 29 -13.72 4.42 -4.10
C ARG A 29 -13.58 5.93 -4.04
N TYR A 30 -12.40 6.43 -4.34
CA TYR A 30 -12.10 7.86 -4.43
C TYR A 30 -11.43 8.14 -5.76
N PHE A 31 -11.87 9.21 -6.42
CA PHE A 31 -11.33 9.66 -7.70
C PHE A 31 -10.85 11.11 -7.52
N PRO A 32 -9.57 11.30 -7.16
CA PRO A 32 -9.01 12.63 -6.98
C PRO A 32 -8.92 13.36 -8.33
N VAL A 33 -9.20 14.67 -8.32
CA VAL A 33 -9.19 15.54 -9.52
C VAL A 33 -7.98 16.46 -9.54
N THR A 34 -7.33 16.64 -8.40
CA THR A 34 -6.10 17.45 -8.26
C THR A 34 -5.11 16.75 -7.35
N GLU A 35 -3.83 17.11 -7.46
CA GLU A 35 -2.75 16.64 -6.59
C GLU A 35 -3.10 16.79 -5.09
N LYS A 36 -3.64 17.94 -4.70
CA LYS A 36 -4.07 18.19 -3.32
C LYS A 36 -5.17 17.22 -2.89
N LYS A 37 -6.12 16.92 -3.80
CA LYS A 37 -7.17 15.93 -3.53
C LYS A 37 -6.63 14.51 -3.49
N LEU A 38 -5.59 14.17 -4.24
CA LEU A 38 -4.93 12.87 -4.12
C LEU A 38 -4.44 12.64 -2.67
N ILE A 39 -3.75 13.63 -2.10
CA ILE A 39 -3.31 13.58 -0.70
C ILE A 39 -4.47 13.34 0.26
N ASP A 40 -5.54 14.13 0.14
CA ASP A 40 -6.73 14.01 0.99
C ASP A 40 -7.35 12.62 0.87
N THR A 41 -7.44 12.08 -0.34
CA THR A 41 -8.03 10.76 -0.59
C THR A 41 -7.24 9.62 0.05
N LEU A 42 -5.91 9.72 0.12
CA LEU A 42 -5.10 8.72 0.82
C LEU A 42 -5.32 8.74 2.34
N ILE A 43 -5.51 9.93 2.92
CA ILE A 43 -5.86 10.08 4.34
C ILE A 43 -7.23 9.44 4.58
N LEU A 44 -8.22 9.75 3.74
CA LEU A 44 -9.56 9.17 3.83
C LEU A 44 -9.57 7.65 3.63
N MET A 45 -8.75 7.13 2.72
CA MET A 45 -8.61 5.69 2.50
C MET A 45 -8.03 5.01 3.74
N LYS A 46 -7.00 5.60 4.33
CA LYS A 46 -6.39 5.08 5.56
C LYS A 46 -7.39 5.04 6.72
N THR A 47 -8.12 6.12 6.95
CA THR A 47 -9.17 6.17 7.99
C THR A 47 -10.26 5.13 7.70
N HIS A 48 -10.62 4.94 6.44
CA HIS A 48 -11.54 3.89 6.04
C HIS A 48 -10.97 2.50 6.36
N MET A 49 -9.71 2.20 6.03
CA MET A 49 -9.11 0.88 6.30
C MET A 49 -9.14 0.53 7.78
N ASN A 50 -8.88 1.49 8.67
CA ASN A 50 -8.95 1.28 10.12
C ASN A 50 -10.37 1.00 10.63
N THR A 51 -11.40 1.51 9.95
CA THR A 51 -12.82 1.36 10.35
C THR A 51 -13.57 0.32 9.52
N CYS A 52 -12.93 -0.24 8.50
CA CYS A 52 -13.56 -1.16 7.57
C CYS A 52 -13.64 -2.54 8.19
N THR A 53 -14.87 -3.05 8.32
CA THR A 53 -15.14 -4.39 8.85
C THR A 53 -14.64 -5.52 7.94
N SER A 54 -14.47 -5.25 6.65
CA SER A 54 -13.94 -6.22 5.68
C SER A 54 -12.42 -6.33 5.71
N VAL A 55 -11.71 -5.38 6.34
CA VAL A 55 -10.25 -5.42 6.42
C VAL A 55 -9.85 -6.35 7.57
N PRO A 56 -9.00 -7.38 7.33
CA PRO A 56 -8.46 -8.25 8.37
C PRO A 56 -7.72 -7.48 9.47
N GLU A 57 -7.79 -7.97 10.70
CA GLU A 57 -7.21 -7.29 11.86
C GLU A 57 -5.68 -7.22 11.80
N ASP A 58 -5.04 -8.26 11.26
CA ASP A 58 -3.58 -8.30 11.05
C ASP A 58 -3.11 -7.15 10.15
N ILE A 59 -3.90 -6.81 9.12
CA ILE A 59 -3.60 -5.71 8.20
C ILE A 59 -3.79 -4.37 8.90
N LYS A 60 -4.84 -4.21 9.72
CA LYS A 60 -5.04 -2.97 10.51
C LYS A 60 -3.90 -2.75 11.50
N SER A 61 -3.48 -3.81 12.18
CA SER A 61 -2.37 -3.80 13.13
C SER A 61 -1.06 -3.41 12.43
N SER A 62 -0.77 -4.04 11.29
CA SER A 62 0.38 -3.72 10.45
C SER A 62 0.34 -2.27 9.94
N LEU A 63 -0.84 -1.77 9.53
CA LEU A 63 -1.02 -0.39 9.09
C LEU A 63 -0.78 0.60 10.24
N GLY A 64 -1.18 0.25 11.46
CA GLY A 64 -0.90 1.00 12.68
C GLY A 64 0.60 1.12 12.97
N TYR A 65 1.33 0.00 12.87
CA TYR A 65 2.79 -0.03 13.03
C TYR A 65 3.49 0.85 11.97
N LEU A 66 3.15 0.67 10.69
CA LEU A 66 3.73 1.45 9.60
C LEU A 66 3.39 2.94 9.72
N GLN A 67 2.19 3.27 10.20
CA GLN A 67 1.82 4.65 10.50
C GLN A 67 2.76 5.26 11.52
N HIS A 68 2.98 4.58 12.64
CA HIS A 68 3.85 5.07 13.70
C HIS A 68 5.28 5.29 13.18
N ARG A 69 5.84 4.29 12.49
CA ARG A 69 7.16 4.39 11.85
C ARG A 69 7.23 5.56 10.86
N SER A 70 6.18 5.77 10.07
CA SER A 70 6.14 6.87 9.10
C SER A 70 6.18 8.24 9.74
N LEU A 71 5.70 8.40 10.99
CA LEU A 71 5.75 9.69 11.67
C LEU A 71 7.19 10.08 11.99
N LEU A 72 7.99 9.12 12.46
CA LEU A 72 9.41 9.33 12.76
C LEU A 72 10.18 9.71 11.50
N GLN A 73 10.00 8.96 10.41
CA GLN A 73 10.68 9.21 9.14
C GLN A 73 10.32 10.57 8.52
N LYS A 74 9.10 11.07 8.76
CA LYS A 74 8.66 12.37 8.22
C LYS A 74 9.34 13.56 8.88
N ILE A 75 9.89 13.40 10.07
CA ILE A 75 10.60 14.46 10.81
C ILE A 75 11.93 14.79 10.10
N GLU A 76 12.56 13.79 9.50
CA GLU A 76 13.83 13.93 8.77
C GLU A 76 13.67 14.59 7.39
N LEU A 77 12.43 14.70 6.90
CA LEU A 77 12.16 15.23 5.57
C LEU A 77 12.07 16.76 5.59
N GLY A 78 12.77 17.41 4.66
CA GLY A 78 12.75 18.86 4.52
C GLY A 78 11.35 19.44 4.23
N ALA A 79 11.20 20.74 4.45
CA ALA A 79 9.96 21.45 4.16
C ALA A 79 9.49 21.20 2.71
N GLN A 80 8.16 21.10 2.52
CA GLN A 80 7.52 20.85 1.21
C GLN A 80 7.78 19.47 0.57
N TRP A 81 8.38 18.51 1.28
CA TRP A 81 8.59 17.15 0.75
C TRP A 81 7.29 16.51 0.23
N LYS A 82 6.18 16.75 0.94
CA LYS A 82 4.86 16.20 0.61
C LYS A 82 4.42 16.66 -0.79
N SER A 83 4.39 17.96 -1.03
CA SER A 83 4.02 18.52 -2.33
C SER A 83 4.95 18.03 -3.44
N LYS A 84 6.27 17.95 -3.21
CA LYS A 84 7.22 17.46 -4.24
C LYS A 84 6.94 16.01 -4.64
N ILE A 85 6.72 15.12 -3.67
CA ILE A 85 6.44 13.70 -3.93
C ILE A 85 5.07 13.55 -4.59
N PHE A 86 4.04 14.20 -4.05
CA PHE A 86 2.69 14.04 -4.57
C PHE A 86 2.51 14.65 -5.95
N LYS A 87 3.17 15.76 -6.26
CA LYS A 87 3.24 16.32 -7.62
C LYS A 87 3.85 15.32 -8.59
N LYS A 88 4.98 14.70 -8.21
CA LYS A 88 5.63 13.66 -9.04
C LYS A 88 4.74 12.45 -9.26
N VAL A 89 4.03 11.98 -8.22
CA VAL A 89 3.06 10.87 -8.35
C VAL A 89 1.87 11.27 -9.22
N TRP A 90 1.36 12.49 -9.04
CA TRP A 90 0.23 13.02 -9.79
C TRP A 90 0.52 13.10 -11.29
N ASN A 91 1.69 13.65 -11.66
CA ASN A 91 2.13 13.76 -13.05
C ASN A 91 2.29 12.38 -13.70
N ARG A 92 2.86 11.41 -12.96
CA ARG A 92 2.97 10.01 -13.42
C ARG A 92 1.63 9.36 -13.68
N LEU A 93 0.64 9.60 -12.82
CA LEU A 93 -0.72 9.06 -12.96
C LEU A 93 -1.48 9.65 -14.15
N HIS A 94 -1.16 10.88 -14.57
CA HIS A 94 -1.85 11.58 -15.65
C HIS A 94 -1.05 11.65 -16.96
N HIS A 95 0.01 10.85 -17.09
CA HIS A 95 0.85 10.74 -18.30
C HIS A 95 1.48 12.05 -18.79
N GLU A 96 1.51 13.14 -18.00
CA GLU A 96 2.23 14.35 -18.37
C GLU A 96 3.75 14.11 -18.52
N ASP A 97 4.27 13.04 -17.90
CA ASP A 97 5.69 12.66 -17.94
C ASP A 97 6.00 11.43 -18.83
N TRP A 98 5.00 10.70 -19.34
CA TRP A 98 5.28 9.43 -20.06
C TRP A 98 5.79 9.67 -21.48
N SER A 99 5.51 10.81 -22.11
CA SER A 99 6.09 11.16 -23.42
C SER A 99 7.60 11.39 -23.39
N ASN A 100 8.21 11.51 -22.20
CA ASN A 100 9.66 11.63 -21.99
C ASN A 100 10.25 10.47 -21.17
N PHE A 101 9.46 9.42 -20.89
CA PHE A 101 9.94 8.28 -20.10
C PHE A 101 10.74 7.33 -21.00
N ASP A 102 12.01 7.64 -21.17
CA ASP A 102 12.95 6.80 -21.89
C ASP A 102 13.24 5.53 -21.06
N TYR A 103 12.71 4.39 -21.51
CA TYR A 103 12.88 3.07 -20.88
C TYR A 103 14.36 2.67 -20.79
N SER A 104 15.24 3.33 -21.56
CA SER A 104 16.69 3.08 -21.58
C SER A 104 17.44 3.58 -20.35
N SER A 105 16.82 4.37 -19.45
CA SER A 105 17.51 4.97 -18.29
C SER A 105 17.18 4.32 -16.94
N THR A 106 16.81 3.02 -16.91
CA THR A 106 16.59 2.27 -15.66
C THR A 106 17.85 1.55 -15.17
N ALA A 107 18.99 2.24 -15.07
CA ALA A 107 20.14 1.72 -14.33
C ALA A 107 19.86 1.59 -12.80
N GLY A 108 18.83 2.28 -12.29
CA GLY A 108 18.48 2.27 -10.86
C GLY A 108 17.45 1.22 -10.42
N LEU A 109 16.67 0.63 -11.34
CA LEU A 109 15.57 -0.28 -10.97
C LEU A 109 16.01 -1.73 -10.79
N ALA A 110 17.06 -2.16 -11.51
CA ALA A 110 17.67 -3.48 -11.32
C ALA A 110 18.20 -3.67 -9.88
N LYS A 111 18.67 -2.58 -9.24
CA LYS A 111 19.17 -2.62 -7.86
C LYS A 111 18.07 -2.79 -6.81
N ALA A 112 16.83 -2.42 -7.12
CA ALA A 112 15.69 -2.59 -6.23
C ALA A 112 15.05 -3.99 -6.33
N MET A 113 15.18 -4.67 -7.48
CA MET A 113 14.66 -6.03 -7.67
C MET A 113 15.61 -7.13 -7.18
N SER A 114 16.86 -6.80 -6.86
CA SER A 114 17.87 -7.76 -6.38
C SER A 114 17.74 -8.14 -4.90
N ILE A 115 16.77 -7.62 -4.15
CA ILE A 115 16.66 -7.84 -2.69
C ILE A 115 15.59 -8.90 -2.33
N CYS A 116 14.90 -9.48 -3.32
CA CYS A 116 13.92 -10.54 -3.10
C CYS A 116 14.42 -11.87 -3.68
N GLU A 117 15.57 -12.35 -3.23
CA GLU A 117 15.85 -13.79 -3.30
C GLU A 117 15.26 -14.47 -2.06
N GLU A 118 14.29 -15.33 -2.32
CA GLU A 118 13.76 -16.32 -1.38
C GLU A 118 14.84 -17.34 -1.00
N PRO A 119 14.97 -17.73 0.29
CA PRO A 119 15.52 -19.03 0.62
C PRO A 119 14.38 -20.07 0.59
N SER A 120 14.24 -20.76 -0.55
CA SER A 120 13.42 -21.97 -0.64
C SER A 120 14.14 -23.16 -0.02
N GLN A 121 13.58 -23.68 1.06
CA GLN A 121 13.49 -25.09 1.48
C GLN A 121 14.67 -26.05 1.23
N ALA A 122 15.25 -26.54 2.32
CA ALA A 122 15.76 -27.91 2.40
C ALA A 122 15.05 -28.60 3.57
N GLU A 123 14.09 -29.43 3.21
CA GLU A 123 13.49 -30.48 4.02
C GLU A 123 14.53 -31.56 4.34
N ASP A 124 14.63 -31.97 5.60
CA ASP A 124 15.01 -33.35 5.92
C ASP A 124 14.26 -33.79 7.18
N SER A 125 13.62 -34.95 7.04
CA SER A 125 12.66 -35.53 7.98
C SER A 125 13.32 -36.57 8.89
N ALA A 126 12.63 -36.82 10.00
CA ALA A 126 12.78 -37.92 10.96
C ALA A 126 13.81 -37.74 12.09
N ILE A 127 13.31 -37.69 13.33
CA ILE A 127 13.55 -38.76 14.30
C ILE A 127 12.30 -38.95 15.18
N ILE A 128 12.08 -40.22 15.44
CA ILE A 128 10.95 -40.94 16.01
C ILE A 128 10.73 -40.66 17.51
N THR A 129 9.44 -40.70 17.87
CA THR A 129 8.85 -40.90 19.20
C THR A 129 9.61 -41.88 20.10
N GLN A 130 9.98 -41.48 21.32
CA GLN A 130 9.84 -42.34 22.50
C GLN A 130 9.36 -41.56 23.72
N ARG A 131 8.50 -42.25 24.44
CA ARG A 131 7.68 -41.90 25.58
C ARG A 131 8.34 -42.64 26.74
N GLU A 132 8.84 -41.95 27.75
CA GLU A 132 9.21 -42.60 29.00
C GLU A 132 8.96 -41.69 30.20
N SER A 133 8.27 -42.30 31.17
CA SER A 133 7.76 -41.78 32.42
C SER A 133 8.88 -41.72 33.47
N VAL A 134 8.89 -40.69 34.30
CA VAL A 134 9.48 -40.76 35.66
C VAL A 134 8.63 -39.82 36.52
N GLU A 135 7.61 -40.32 37.20
CA GLU A 135 7.61 -40.84 38.58
C GLU A 135 7.94 -39.78 39.65
N GLU A 136 6.89 -39.53 40.42
CA GLU A 136 6.76 -38.89 41.72
C GLU A 136 7.62 -39.60 42.78
N THR A 137 8.39 -38.85 43.58
CA THR A 137 8.92 -39.33 44.86
C THR A 137 9.00 -38.18 45.87
N ASP A 138 8.24 -38.36 46.96
CA ASP A 138 8.31 -37.80 48.34
C ASP A 138 8.65 -36.32 48.58
#